data_AF-A0A2T6N804-F1
#
_entry.id   AF-A0A2T6N804-F1
#
_cell.length_a   1.000
_cell.length_b   1.000
_cell.length_c   1.000
_cell.angle_alpha   90.00
_cell.angle_beta   90.00
_cell.angle_gamma   90.00
#
_symmetry.space_group_name_H-M   'P 1'
#
loop_
_entity.id
_entity.type
_entity.pdbx_description
1 polymer ?
#
loop_
_entity_poly.entity_id
_entity_poly.type
_entity_poly.pdbx_seq_one_letter_code
_entity_poly.pdbx_strand_id
1 'polypeptide(L)'
;MSVGYLLLLQRMKIKLCLLMWIAFMSCSLSADGSDEFALKTRIQFGVIKNDNASENIFPSGFLNFDEGLNLNRAELILEKVPQSNIKPRIGPFPGPKPSLPGWGFEIDLRYGEDAAITFGLDDELDVNEGNERLYLLPQWFLNGYLPIGDGFSWIAGSWFTSIGHEIGVPVDPPTAFYTHAYAFTYQPVKHVGAMGALKLPFDRESGLWSSGLGIVQGWNNLQDNNNDKTLIFDLRWRSPDFRTWIDIENIVGYEQSEQGITDQTRPFNAVSSTEFYTL
;
A
#
# COMPACT_ATOMS: atom_id res chain seq x y z
N MET A 1 8.26 29.81 -44.64
CA MET A 1 7.17 29.62 -43.67
C MET A 1 7.58 28.50 -42.73
N SER A 2 8.08 28.84 -41.54
CA SER A 2 8.27 27.89 -40.43
C SER A 2 7.59 28.48 -39.21
N VAL A 3 6.63 27.75 -38.64
CA VAL A 3 5.95 28.12 -37.40
C VAL A 3 6.69 27.42 -36.26
N GLY A 4 7.33 28.20 -35.40
CA GLY A 4 7.98 27.72 -34.19
C GLY A 4 6.99 27.70 -33.02
N TYR A 5 6.95 26.60 -32.27
CA TYR A 5 6.28 26.53 -30.98
C TYR A 5 7.27 26.92 -29.87
N LEU A 6 6.88 27.93 -29.10
CA LEU A 6 7.60 28.48 -27.97
C LEU A 6 7.35 27.57 -26.74
N LEU A 7 8.36 26.79 -26.34
CA LEU A 7 8.37 26.05 -25.08
C LEU A 7 8.75 27.01 -23.95
N LEU A 8 7.79 27.37 -23.09
CA LEU A 8 8.05 28.04 -21.83
C LEU A 8 8.67 27.03 -20.85
N LEU A 9 10.00 27.03 -20.77
CA LEU A 9 10.77 26.36 -19.72
C LEU A 9 10.71 27.20 -18.44
N GLN A 10 9.76 26.87 -17.57
CA GLN A 10 9.79 27.35 -16.19
C GLN A 10 10.86 26.55 -15.42
N ARG A 11 11.98 27.22 -15.12
CA ARG A 11 13.11 26.65 -14.38
C ARG A 11 12.69 26.32 -12.93
N MET A 12 12.25 25.09 -12.67
CA MET A 12 12.25 24.54 -11.31
C MET A 12 13.69 24.21 -10.90
N LYS A 13 14.23 24.96 -9.93
CA LYS A 13 15.49 24.64 -9.25
C LYS A 13 15.18 23.75 -8.05
N ILE A 14 15.19 22.44 -8.22
CA ILE A 14 15.12 21.50 -7.08
C ILE A 14 16.50 21.49 -6.40
N LYS A 15 16.57 21.88 -5.12
CA LYS A 15 17.78 21.81 -4.30
C LYS A 15 17.59 20.83 -3.13
N LEU A 16 18.34 19.73 -3.21
CA LEU A 16 18.91 18.92 -2.12
C LEU A 16 18.03 18.63 -0.88
N CYS A 17 17.42 17.44 -0.86
CA CYS A 17 16.93 16.80 0.36
C CYS A 17 18.10 16.06 1.03
N LEU A 18 18.42 16.36 2.30
CA LEU A 18 19.48 15.67 3.03
C LEU A 18 18.89 14.47 3.77
N LEU A 19 19.24 13.26 3.34
CA LEU A 19 18.78 11.99 3.93
C LEU A 19 19.56 11.72 5.22
N MET A 20 18.87 11.57 6.36
CA MET A 20 19.50 11.15 7.61
C MET A 20 18.81 9.91 8.17
N TRP A 21 19.50 8.77 8.06
CA TRP A 21 19.33 7.45 8.67
C TRP A 21 17.91 6.94 8.97
N ILE A 22 17.51 5.88 8.24
CA ILE A 22 16.44 4.97 8.67
C ILE A 22 17.06 3.98 9.68
N ALA A 23 16.57 3.96 10.92
CA ALA A 23 16.92 2.92 11.88
C ALA A 23 15.82 1.84 11.88
N PHE A 24 16.13 0.67 11.35
CA PHE A 24 15.31 -0.53 11.53
C PHE A 24 15.77 -1.25 12.79
N MET A 25 14.88 -1.40 13.77
CA MET A 25 15.12 -2.28 14.91
C MET A 25 14.03 -3.35 14.92
N SER A 26 14.37 -4.57 14.54
CA SER A 26 13.48 -5.73 14.61
C SER A 26 13.84 -6.58 15.82
N CYS A 27 12.87 -6.87 16.68
CA CYS A 27 13.04 -7.82 17.78
C CYS A 27 12.08 -9.01 17.55
N SER A 28 12.63 -10.17 17.23
CA SER A 28 11.86 -11.42 17.11
C SER A 28 11.78 -12.08 18.48
N LEU A 29 10.56 -12.29 19.01
CA LEU A 29 10.34 -13.04 20.23
C LEU A 29 9.88 -14.46 19.86
N SER A 30 10.72 -15.46 20.12
CA SER A 30 10.47 -16.85 19.73
C SER A 30 9.82 -17.63 20.88
N ALA A 31 8.69 -18.26 20.60
CA ALA A 31 8.16 -19.40 21.35
C ALA A 31 7.99 -20.55 20.36
N ASP A 32 9.08 -21.30 20.14
CA ASP A 32 9.13 -22.60 19.44
C ASP A 32 8.67 -22.60 17.95
N GLY A 33 9.63 -22.34 17.05
CA GLY A 33 9.88 -23.10 15.80
C GLY A 33 8.87 -23.09 14.63
N SER A 34 7.60 -22.71 14.81
CA SER A 34 6.62 -22.68 13.71
C SER A 34 5.50 -21.64 13.84
N ASP A 35 5.39 -20.99 14.99
CA ASP A 35 4.38 -19.97 15.31
C ASP A 35 5.03 -18.64 15.72
N GLU A 36 6.18 -18.30 15.14
CA GLU A 36 6.85 -17.03 15.45
C GLU A 36 6.03 -15.83 14.98
N PHE A 37 5.79 -14.92 15.92
CA PHE A 37 5.36 -13.56 15.62
C PHE A 37 6.55 -12.62 15.80
N ALA A 38 6.61 -11.58 14.98
CA ALA A 38 7.64 -10.55 15.02
C ALA A 38 7.03 -9.25 15.54
N LEU A 39 7.77 -8.57 16.43
CA LEU A 39 7.52 -7.19 16.78
C LEU A 39 8.58 -6.33 16.09
N LYS A 40 8.14 -5.49 15.16
CA LYS A 40 9.01 -4.56 14.43
C LYS A 40 8.69 -3.14 14.84
N THR A 41 9.71 -2.31 14.92
CA THR A 41 9.55 -0.87 15.05
C THR A 41 10.13 -0.16 13.84
N ARG A 42 9.48 0.93 13.43
CA ARG A 42 9.98 1.79 12.37
C ARG A 42 9.81 3.23 12.78
N ILE A 43 10.83 4.04 12.55
CA ILE A 43 10.73 5.47 12.77
C ILE A 43 11.34 6.20 11.58
N GLN A 44 10.60 7.18 11.06
CA GLN A 44 11.02 8.07 9.98
C GLN A 44 10.83 9.51 10.40
N PHE A 45 11.90 10.29 10.24
CA PHE A 45 11.89 11.74 10.37
C PHE A 45 12.46 12.37 9.09
N GLY A 46 12.15 13.64 8.87
CA GLY A 46 12.73 14.41 7.78
C GLY A 46 12.95 15.85 8.15
N VAL A 47 13.85 16.50 7.42
CA VAL A 47 13.98 17.95 7.42
C VAL A 47 13.61 18.44 6.03
N ILE A 48 12.53 19.21 5.94
CA ILE A 48 11.99 19.72 4.69
C ILE A 48 12.21 21.23 4.65
N LYS A 49 12.62 21.73 3.48
CA LYS A 49 12.71 23.17 3.20
C LYS A 49 12.19 23.42 1.81
N ASN A 50 11.19 24.28 1.69
CA ASN A 50 10.66 24.75 0.42
C ASN A 50 11.08 26.23 0.23
N ASP A 51 10.99 26.74 -0.99
CA ASP A 51 11.23 28.16 -1.29
C ASP A 51 10.00 28.83 -1.92
N ASN A 52 8.86 28.14 -1.87
CA ASN A 52 7.58 28.60 -2.40
C ASN A 52 6.44 28.34 -1.39
N ALA A 53 5.41 29.18 -1.41
CA ALA A 53 4.28 29.20 -0.47
C ALA A 53 3.25 28.06 -0.71
N SER A 54 3.68 26.90 -1.21
CA SER A 54 2.78 25.75 -1.37
C SER A 54 2.63 25.03 -0.03
N GLU A 55 1.53 25.28 0.66
CA GLU A 55 1.08 24.51 1.81
C GLU A 55 0.35 23.24 1.31
N ASN A 56 0.73 22.06 1.86
CA ASN A 56 0.03 20.76 1.84
C ASN A 56 -0.72 20.32 0.56
N ILE A 57 -0.32 19.18 -0.02
CA ILE A 57 -0.90 18.63 -1.26
C ILE A 57 -1.89 17.49 -0.96
N PHE A 58 -2.89 17.72 -0.10
CA PHE A 58 -4.00 16.82 0.29
C PHE A 58 -3.81 16.00 1.60
N PRO A 59 -4.81 16.05 2.53
CA PRO A 59 -4.82 15.27 3.77
C PRO A 59 -4.77 13.74 3.60
N SER A 60 -5.21 13.22 2.46
CA SER A 60 -5.28 11.78 2.15
C SER A 60 -4.09 11.25 1.35
N GLY A 61 -3.20 12.13 0.88
CA GLY A 61 -2.21 11.83 -0.16
C GLY A 61 -0.87 11.30 0.35
N PHE A 62 -0.71 11.12 1.67
CA PHE A 62 0.59 11.17 2.33
C PHE A 62 1.19 12.58 2.09
N LEU A 63 2.11 13.06 2.93
CA LEU A 63 2.70 14.41 2.80
C LEU A 63 1.94 15.63 3.38
N ASN A 64 1.31 15.51 4.56
CA ASN A 64 0.96 16.70 5.35
C ASN A 64 2.21 17.18 6.11
N PHE A 65 3.00 18.09 5.54
CA PHE A 65 4.22 18.56 6.20
C PHE A 65 4.37 20.07 6.06
N ASP A 66 4.69 20.72 7.18
CA ASP A 66 5.22 22.08 7.19
C ASP A 66 6.74 22.05 6.97
N GLU A 67 7.32 23.19 6.62
CA GLU A 67 8.78 23.34 6.60
C GLU A 67 9.38 23.08 7.97
N GLY A 68 10.55 22.44 8.00
CA GLY A 68 11.27 22.16 9.24
C GLY A 68 11.46 20.67 9.51
N LEU A 69 11.58 20.34 10.80
CA LEU A 69 11.79 18.97 11.27
C LEU A 69 10.44 18.29 11.49
N ASN A 70 10.22 17.19 10.79
CA ASN A 70 8.96 16.45 10.79
C ASN A 70 9.15 15.03 11.32
N LEU A 71 8.25 14.59 12.18
CA LEU A 71 8.07 13.17 12.51
C LEU A 71 7.02 12.61 11.56
N ASN A 72 7.48 12.01 10.47
CA ASN A 72 6.59 11.44 9.48
C ASN A 72 5.83 10.27 10.08
N ARG A 73 6.55 9.30 10.67
CA ARG A 73 5.93 8.16 11.34
C ARG A 73 6.84 7.51 12.36
N ALA A 74 6.23 7.07 13.44
CA ALA A 74 6.75 6.10 14.39
C ALA A 74 5.74 4.96 14.47
N GLU A 75 6.20 3.73 14.23
CA GLU A 75 5.33 2.57 14.07
C GLU A 75 5.77 1.39 14.92
N LEU A 76 4.77 0.65 15.36
CA LEU A 76 4.90 -0.64 16.02
C LEU A 76 4.07 -1.66 15.24
N ILE A 77 4.74 -2.62 14.64
CA ILE A 77 4.13 -3.65 13.80
C ILE A 77 4.27 -4.99 14.50
N LEU A 78 3.13 -5.60 14.81
CA LEU A 78 3.05 -6.99 15.28
C LEU A 78 2.55 -7.86 14.14
N GLU A 79 3.35 -8.82 13.71
CA GLU A 79 3.00 -9.68 12.58
C GLU A 79 3.32 -11.16 12.82
N LYS A 80 2.55 -12.01 12.16
CA LYS A 80 2.89 -13.41 11.89
C LYS A 80 2.68 -13.64 10.40
N VAL A 81 3.71 -14.09 9.70
CA VAL A 81 3.65 -14.28 8.25
C VAL A 81 3.44 -15.76 7.92
N PRO A 82 2.37 -16.14 7.22
CA PRO A 82 2.17 -17.53 6.82
C PRO A 82 3.18 -17.91 5.73
N GLN A 83 3.66 -19.14 5.77
CA GLN A 83 4.41 -19.72 4.66
C GLN A 83 3.50 -19.84 3.44
N SER A 84 3.85 -19.17 2.35
CA SER A 84 3.08 -19.16 1.11
C SER A 84 3.97 -18.90 -0.10
N ASN A 85 3.57 -19.45 -1.25
CA ASN A 85 4.16 -19.16 -2.56
C ASN A 85 3.38 -18.08 -3.34
N ILE A 86 2.37 -17.47 -2.71
CA ILE A 86 1.57 -16.36 -3.23
C ILE A 86 1.14 -15.46 -2.08
N LYS A 87 1.20 -14.14 -2.25
CA LYS A 87 0.63 -13.20 -1.25
C LYS A 87 -0.52 -12.43 -1.91
N PRO A 88 -1.70 -12.35 -1.28
CA PRO A 88 -2.74 -11.41 -1.71
C PRO A 88 -2.14 -10.01 -1.73
N ARG A 89 -2.61 -9.13 -2.61
CA ARG A 89 -2.08 -7.77 -2.87
C ARG A 89 -0.68 -7.65 -3.48
N ILE A 90 0.10 -8.74 -3.58
CA ILE A 90 1.47 -8.69 -4.11
C ILE A 90 1.65 -9.61 -5.32
N GLY A 91 1.08 -10.81 -5.31
CA GLY A 91 1.19 -11.78 -6.41
C GLY A 91 2.04 -13.02 -6.07
N PRO A 92 2.45 -13.78 -7.10
CA PRO A 92 3.07 -15.08 -6.94
C PRO A 92 4.58 -14.95 -6.71
N PHE A 93 5.16 -15.88 -5.95
CA PHE A 93 6.59 -15.95 -5.67
C PHE A 93 7.21 -17.23 -6.25
N PRO A 94 8.52 -17.20 -6.60
CA PRO A 94 9.26 -18.40 -6.91
C PRO A 94 9.46 -19.23 -5.64
N GLY A 95 9.44 -20.55 -5.78
CA GLY A 95 9.64 -21.47 -4.67
C GLY A 95 8.64 -22.63 -4.67
N PRO A 96 8.90 -23.66 -3.85
CA PRO A 96 7.98 -24.79 -3.72
C PRO A 96 6.66 -24.33 -3.10
N LYS A 97 5.56 -24.92 -3.56
CA LYS A 97 4.25 -24.76 -2.95
C LYS A 97 4.26 -25.38 -1.54
N PRO A 98 3.92 -24.65 -0.47
CA PRO A 98 3.77 -25.26 0.85
C PRO A 98 2.67 -26.35 0.83
N SER A 99 2.92 -27.47 1.50
CA SER A 99 2.01 -28.63 1.53
C SER A 99 0.94 -28.52 2.61
N LEU A 100 1.15 -27.68 3.63
CA LEU A 100 0.25 -27.51 4.75
C LEU A 100 -0.43 -26.14 4.71
N PRO A 101 -1.68 -26.03 5.20
CA PRO A 101 -2.30 -24.75 5.48
C PRO A 101 -1.48 -23.90 6.44
N GLY A 102 -1.56 -22.58 6.29
CA GLY A 102 -0.93 -21.62 7.18
C GLY A 102 -1.82 -20.41 7.41
N TRP A 103 -1.60 -19.72 8.53
CA TRP A 103 -2.30 -18.48 8.84
C TRP A 103 -1.34 -17.49 9.48
N GLY A 104 -1.72 -16.23 9.43
CA GLY A 104 -1.00 -15.13 10.03
C GLY A 104 -1.88 -13.92 10.22
N PHE A 105 -1.23 -12.85 10.64
CA PHE A 105 -1.88 -11.58 10.92
C PHE A 105 -0.85 -10.45 10.88
N GLU A 106 -1.34 -9.23 10.81
CA GLU A 106 -0.53 -8.03 10.95
C GLU A 106 -1.38 -6.96 11.62
N ILE A 107 -0.79 -6.25 12.57
CA ILE A 107 -1.37 -5.08 13.23
C ILE A 107 -0.28 -4.01 13.26
N ASP A 108 -0.55 -2.86 12.66
CA ASP A 108 0.34 -1.70 12.63
C ASP A 108 -0.26 -0.57 13.47
N LEU A 109 0.48 -0.08 14.45
CA LEU A 109 0.15 1.13 15.21
C LEU A 109 1.09 2.24 14.77
N ARG A 110 0.55 3.38 14.32
CA ARG A 110 1.34 4.52 13.85
C ARG A 110 1.05 5.78 14.66
N TYR A 111 2.10 6.55 14.92
CA TYR A 111 2.02 7.94 15.35
C TYR A 111 2.86 8.83 14.44
N GLY A 112 2.28 9.88 13.86
CA GLY A 112 3.02 10.83 13.03
C GLY A 112 2.15 11.72 12.16
N GLU A 113 2.80 12.54 11.35
CA GLU A 113 2.17 13.50 10.42
C GLU A 113 1.76 12.82 9.09
N ASP A 114 2.36 11.66 8.79
CA ASP A 114 2.05 10.88 7.61
C ASP A 114 0.75 10.09 7.76
N ALA A 115 -0.35 10.79 7.49
CA ALA A 115 -1.70 10.34 7.74
C ALA A 115 -2.32 9.63 6.53
N ALA A 116 -2.44 8.31 6.63
CA ALA A 116 -3.37 7.52 5.84
C ALA A 116 -4.59 7.23 6.71
N ILE A 117 -5.55 8.16 6.78
CA ILE A 117 -6.74 8.05 7.66
C ILE A 117 -7.73 7.02 7.09
N THR A 118 -8.26 6.13 7.93
CA THR A 118 -9.45 5.31 7.64
C THR A 118 -10.70 6.00 8.15
N PHE A 119 -11.67 6.26 7.28
CA PHE A 119 -12.97 6.80 7.69
C PHE A 119 -13.79 5.78 8.48
N GLY A 120 -14.41 6.24 9.56
CA GLY A 120 -15.15 5.43 10.52
C GLY A 120 -14.27 4.61 11.47
N LEU A 121 -12.98 4.97 11.62
CA LEU A 121 -12.05 4.34 12.55
C LEU A 121 -11.01 5.32 13.09
N ASP A 122 -10.14 5.85 12.22
CA ASP A 122 -9.02 6.70 12.63
C ASP A 122 -9.47 8.16 12.86
N ASP A 123 -10.47 8.59 12.11
CA ASP A 123 -11.13 9.90 12.17
C ASP A 123 -12.06 10.08 13.38
N GLU A 124 -12.56 8.98 13.95
CA GLU A 124 -13.42 8.98 15.14
C GLU A 124 -12.63 8.92 16.46
N LEU A 125 -11.29 8.90 16.40
CA LEU A 125 -10.45 8.90 17.59
C LEU A 125 -10.35 10.32 18.17
N ASP A 126 -10.97 10.58 19.33
CA ASP A 126 -10.91 11.87 20.03
C ASP A 126 -9.47 12.41 20.22
N VAL A 127 -8.49 11.52 20.39
CA VAL A 127 -7.06 11.89 20.55
C VAL A 127 -6.47 12.56 19.30
N ASN A 128 -7.11 12.39 18.15
CA ASN A 128 -6.68 12.97 16.87
C ASN A 128 -7.30 14.34 16.60
N GLU A 129 -8.31 14.77 17.36
CA GLU A 129 -9.02 16.03 17.10
C GLU A 129 -8.10 17.26 17.26
N GLY A 130 -7.98 18.05 16.18
CA GLY A 130 -7.18 19.28 16.17
C GLY A 130 -5.66 19.08 16.20
N ASN A 131 -5.17 17.85 16.09
CA ASN A 131 -3.74 17.54 16.12
C ASN A 131 -3.16 17.34 14.71
N GLU A 132 -1.93 17.81 14.51
CA GLU A 132 -1.18 17.59 13.25
C GLU A 132 -0.59 16.17 13.17
N ARG A 133 -0.30 15.58 14.34
CA ARG A 133 0.22 14.21 14.48
C ARG A 133 -0.89 13.31 14.97
N LEU A 134 -1.13 12.25 14.22
CA LEU A 134 -2.27 11.37 14.45
C LEU A 134 -1.80 10.02 14.96
N TYR A 135 -2.58 9.45 15.88
CA TYR A 135 -2.55 8.03 16.21
C TYR A 135 -3.44 7.28 15.23
N LEU A 136 -2.87 6.31 14.54
CA LEU A 136 -3.55 5.58 13.46
C LEU A 136 -3.37 4.08 13.65
N LEU A 137 -4.32 3.32 13.10
CA LEU A 137 -4.25 1.87 12.91
C LEU A 137 -4.18 1.56 11.41
N PRO A 138 -3.03 1.79 10.72
CA PRO A 138 -2.99 1.81 9.27
C PRO A 138 -3.32 0.45 8.65
N GLN A 139 -2.92 -0.64 9.29
CA GLN A 139 -3.26 -1.99 8.85
C GLN A 139 -3.63 -2.86 10.04
N TRP A 140 -4.65 -3.67 9.86
CA TRP A 140 -5.01 -4.74 10.76
C TRP A 140 -5.69 -5.83 9.95
N PHE A 141 -5.09 -7.01 9.84
CA PHE A 141 -5.72 -8.07 9.05
C PHE A 141 -5.31 -9.46 9.52
N LEU A 142 -6.15 -10.43 9.18
CA LEU A 142 -5.80 -11.84 9.16
C LEU A 142 -5.46 -12.24 7.73
N ASN A 143 -4.50 -13.14 7.57
CA ASN A 143 -4.20 -13.74 6.28
C ASN A 143 -3.97 -15.24 6.42
N GLY A 144 -3.99 -15.93 5.29
CA GLY A 144 -3.72 -17.34 5.29
C GLY A 144 -3.39 -17.90 3.94
N TYR A 145 -2.98 -19.15 3.97
CA TYR A 145 -2.60 -19.95 2.82
C TYR A 145 -3.29 -21.30 2.90
N LEU A 146 -3.80 -21.76 1.76
CA LEU A 146 -4.32 -23.10 1.55
C LEU A 146 -3.64 -23.71 0.31
N PRO A 147 -3.24 -24.99 0.35
CA PRO A 147 -2.59 -25.67 -0.76
C PRO A 147 -3.56 -26.07 -1.90
N ILE A 148 -4.50 -25.19 -2.23
CA ILE A 148 -5.49 -25.37 -3.31
C ILE A 148 -4.86 -24.96 -4.64
N GLY A 149 -4.97 -25.82 -5.65
CA GLY A 149 -4.32 -25.60 -6.95
C GLY A 149 -2.80 -25.45 -6.80
N ASP A 150 -2.24 -24.44 -7.45
CA ASP A 150 -0.82 -24.09 -7.34
C ASP A 150 -0.50 -23.17 -6.15
N GLY A 151 -1.51 -22.84 -5.34
CA GLY A 151 -1.42 -22.02 -4.15
C GLY A 151 -2.58 -21.04 -4.10
N PHE A 152 -3.25 -20.99 -2.95
CA PHE A 152 -4.27 -20.01 -2.66
C PHE A 152 -3.91 -19.27 -1.38
N SER A 153 -3.99 -17.95 -1.41
CA SER A 153 -3.90 -17.13 -0.20
C SER A 153 -5.06 -16.17 -0.10
N TRP A 154 -5.37 -15.77 1.13
CA TRP A 154 -6.44 -14.83 1.41
C TRP A 154 -6.00 -13.81 2.46
N ILE A 155 -6.68 -12.67 2.47
CA ILE A 155 -6.53 -11.58 3.42
C ILE A 155 -7.92 -11.05 3.79
N ALA A 156 -8.14 -10.72 5.06
CA ALA A 156 -9.37 -10.11 5.54
C ALA A 156 -9.09 -9.14 6.69
N GLY A 157 -9.68 -7.95 6.65
CA GLY A 157 -9.42 -6.84 7.58
C GLY A 157 -9.20 -5.53 6.84
N SER A 158 -8.33 -4.67 7.35
CA SER A 158 -7.85 -3.44 6.71
C SER A 158 -6.41 -3.60 6.23
N TRP A 159 -6.15 -3.33 4.95
CA TRP A 159 -4.81 -3.39 4.36
C TRP A 159 -4.54 -2.26 3.38
N PHE A 160 -3.27 -1.91 3.19
CA PHE A 160 -2.87 -0.99 2.13
C PHE A 160 -3.18 -1.56 0.76
N THR A 161 -3.60 -0.69 -0.14
CA THR A 161 -4.15 -1.05 -1.45
C THR A 161 -3.25 -2.02 -2.22
N SER A 162 -3.90 -2.92 -2.97
CA SER A 162 -3.26 -3.76 -3.98
C SER A 162 -3.24 -3.09 -5.35
N ILE A 163 -3.41 -1.78 -5.42
CA ILE A 163 -3.67 -1.05 -6.65
C ILE A 163 -2.68 0.10 -6.76
N GLY A 164 -2.07 0.22 -7.94
CA GLY A 164 -1.12 1.27 -8.24
C GLY A 164 0.33 0.81 -8.08
N HIS A 165 1.23 1.60 -8.68
CA HIS A 165 2.64 1.23 -8.77
C HIS A 165 3.34 1.21 -7.41
N GLU A 166 2.96 2.14 -6.55
CA GLU A 166 3.46 2.25 -5.19
C GLU A 166 2.37 1.70 -4.26
N ILE A 167 2.42 0.38 -4.01
CA ILE A 167 1.55 -0.31 -3.05
C ILE A 167 1.71 0.43 -1.72
N GLY A 168 0.61 0.94 -1.15
CA GLY A 168 0.56 1.93 -0.06
C GLY A 168 1.25 1.58 1.28
N VAL A 169 2.07 0.52 1.33
CA VAL A 169 3.06 0.35 2.39
C VAL A 169 4.10 1.43 2.20
N PRO A 170 4.30 2.31 3.19
CA PRO A 170 5.21 3.38 2.93
C PRO A 170 6.65 2.86 3.01
N VAL A 171 7.40 3.08 1.93
CA VAL A 171 8.85 2.84 1.81
C VAL A 171 9.30 1.40 2.16
N ASP A 172 8.51 0.38 1.79
CA ASP A 172 8.97 -1.02 1.86
C ASP A 172 8.46 -1.89 0.67
N PRO A 173 9.34 -2.34 -0.25
CA PRO A 173 10.78 -2.10 -0.27
C PRO A 173 11.10 -0.60 -0.44
N PRO A 174 12.28 -0.15 0.03
CA PRO A 174 12.62 1.26 0.03
C PRO A 174 12.52 1.84 -1.37
N THR A 175 11.63 2.82 -1.53
CA THR A 175 11.59 3.66 -2.73
C THR A 175 12.88 4.48 -2.77
N ALA A 176 13.42 4.72 -3.97
CA ALA A 176 14.62 5.55 -4.13
C ALA A 176 14.40 7.01 -3.69
N PHE A 177 13.13 7.39 -3.50
CA PHE A 177 12.71 8.73 -3.12
C PHE A 177 12.11 8.75 -1.72
N TYR A 178 12.35 9.85 -1.02
CA TYR A 178 11.77 10.13 0.29
C TYR A 178 10.24 10.35 0.23
N THR A 179 9.73 10.71 -0.95
CA THR A 179 8.32 10.98 -1.23
C THR A 179 7.76 10.00 -2.25
N HIS A 180 6.44 9.89 -2.27
CA HIS A 180 5.69 9.13 -3.26
C HIS A 180 5.56 9.89 -4.59
N ALA A 181 5.39 9.16 -5.70
CA ALA A 181 5.08 9.78 -6.99
C ALA A 181 3.74 10.52 -6.94
N TYR A 182 3.55 11.56 -7.75
CA TYR A 182 2.28 12.32 -7.78
C TYR A 182 1.07 11.44 -8.10
N ALA A 183 1.26 10.36 -8.87
CA ALA A 183 0.21 9.37 -9.16
C ALA A 183 -0.35 8.69 -7.89
N PHE A 184 0.46 8.58 -6.84
CA PHE A 184 0.05 8.05 -5.54
C PHE A 184 -1.10 8.86 -4.93
N THR A 185 -1.13 10.18 -5.14
CA THR A 185 -2.15 11.05 -4.54
C THR A 185 -3.57 10.80 -5.03
N TYR A 186 -3.72 10.13 -6.19
CA TYR A 186 -5.01 9.84 -6.82
C TYR A 186 -5.47 8.39 -6.68
N GLN A 187 -4.66 7.52 -6.07
CA GLN A 187 -4.97 6.10 -5.93
C GLN A 187 -5.66 5.81 -4.59
N PRO A 188 -6.44 4.72 -4.47
CA PRO A 188 -6.92 4.25 -3.18
C PRO A 188 -5.74 3.97 -2.26
N VAL A 189 -5.81 4.31 -0.97
CA VAL A 189 -4.68 4.07 -0.06
C VAL A 189 -4.84 2.76 0.70
N LYS A 190 -6.05 2.46 1.16
CA LYS A 190 -6.42 1.27 1.92
C LYS A 190 -7.76 0.72 1.50
N HIS A 191 -7.97 -0.55 1.82
CA HIS A 191 -9.24 -1.22 1.72
C HIS A 191 -9.57 -1.96 3.00
N VAL A 192 -10.85 -1.95 3.37
CA VAL A 192 -11.40 -2.84 4.39
C VAL A 192 -12.30 -3.88 3.71
N GLY A 193 -12.07 -5.16 3.95
CA GLY A 193 -12.89 -6.23 3.38
C GLY A 193 -12.23 -7.60 3.42
N ALA A 194 -12.39 -8.37 2.34
CA ALA A 194 -11.71 -9.64 2.15
C ALA A 194 -11.32 -9.85 0.68
N MET A 195 -10.17 -10.49 0.45
CA MET A 195 -9.65 -10.80 -0.87
C MET A 195 -8.93 -12.14 -0.87
N GLY A 196 -9.10 -12.91 -1.94
CA GLY A 196 -8.34 -14.13 -2.23
C GLY A 196 -7.47 -13.96 -3.47
N ALA A 197 -6.36 -14.69 -3.54
CA ALA A 197 -5.47 -14.73 -4.69
C ALA A 197 -5.04 -16.17 -4.99
N LEU A 198 -5.15 -16.57 -6.26
CA LEU A 198 -4.75 -17.88 -6.78
C LEU A 198 -3.51 -17.75 -7.64
N LYS A 199 -2.54 -18.64 -7.41
CA LYS A 199 -1.44 -18.85 -8.35
C LYS A 199 -1.94 -19.69 -9.51
N LEU A 200 -1.78 -19.20 -10.73
CA LEU A 200 -2.28 -19.88 -11.93
C LEU A 200 -1.28 -20.95 -12.38
N PRO A 201 -1.75 -22.15 -12.78
CA PRO A 201 -0.90 -23.30 -13.08
C PRO A 201 -0.35 -23.24 -14.52
N PHE A 202 0.40 -22.18 -14.82
CA PHE A 202 1.11 -22.05 -16.10
C PHE A 202 2.56 -22.49 -15.99
N ASP A 203 3.15 -22.86 -17.12
CA ASP A 203 4.54 -23.27 -17.20
C ASP A 203 5.47 -22.16 -16.72
N ARG A 204 6.46 -22.52 -15.91
CA ARG A 204 7.39 -21.56 -15.32
C ARG A 204 8.14 -20.71 -16.35
N GLU A 205 8.38 -21.25 -17.54
CA GLU A 205 9.03 -20.53 -18.65
C GLU A 205 8.17 -19.37 -19.18
N SER A 206 6.85 -19.47 -19.04
CA SER A 206 5.90 -18.40 -19.39
C SER A 206 5.77 -17.31 -18.29
N GLY A 207 6.49 -17.49 -17.19
CA GLY A 207 6.45 -16.63 -16.00
C GLY A 207 5.46 -17.12 -14.95
N LEU A 208 5.42 -16.40 -13.83
CA LEU A 208 4.54 -16.70 -12.70
C LEU A 208 3.30 -15.81 -12.79
N TRP A 209 2.14 -16.42 -12.85
CA TRP A 209 0.87 -15.71 -12.95
C TRP A 209 0.04 -15.88 -11.68
N SER A 210 -0.70 -14.84 -11.33
CA SER A 210 -1.76 -14.93 -10.31
C SER A 210 -2.97 -14.10 -10.69
N SER A 211 -4.13 -14.50 -10.19
CA SER A 211 -5.33 -13.69 -10.22
C SER A 211 -5.90 -13.55 -8.82
N GLY A 212 -6.30 -12.33 -8.47
CA GLY A 212 -6.95 -12.00 -7.21
C GLY A 212 -8.34 -11.40 -7.40
N LEU A 213 -9.19 -11.62 -6.40
CA LEU A 213 -10.56 -11.13 -6.34
C LEU A 213 -10.95 -10.87 -4.88
N GLY A 214 -11.62 -9.75 -4.63
CA GLY A 214 -12.07 -9.37 -3.30
C GLY A 214 -13.29 -8.47 -3.32
N ILE A 215 -13.89 -8.33 -2.14
CA ILE A 215 -15.02 -7.45 -1.87
C ILE A 215 -14.60 -6.54 -0.71
N VAL A 216 -14.71 -5.22 -0.92
CA VAL A 216 -14.22 -4.19 -0.01
C VAL A 216 -15.24 -3.07 0.18
N GLN A 217 -15.04 -2.27 1.22
CA GLN A 217 -15.83 -1.08 1.58
C GLN A 217 -15.36 0.17 0.82
N GLY A 218 -15.07 0.06 -0.47
CA GLY A 218 -14.53 1.19 -1.25
C GLY A 218 -13.11 1.62 -0.84
N TRP A 219 -12.83 2.91 -0.93
CA TRP A 219 -11.51 3.50 -0.72
C TRP A 219 -11.41 4.13 0.66
N ASN A 220 -10.46 3.66 1.49
CA ASN A 220 -10.17 4.22 2.82
C ASN A 220 -11.34 4.20 3.82
N ASN A 221 -12.39 3.43 3.59
CA ASN A 221 -13.56 3.41 4.48
C ASN A 221 -13.66 2.10 5.25
N LEU A 222 -13.91 2.19 6.56
CA LEU A 222 -14.50 1.12 7.35
C LEU A 222 -16.03 1.23 7.33
N GLN A 223 -16.53 2.46 7.48
CA GLN A 223 -17.94 2.81 7.41
C GLN A 223 -18.22 3.52 6.08
N ASP A 224 -19.15 2.97 5.30
CA ASP A 224 -19.59 3.57 4.03
C ASP A 224 -21.03 4.07 4.17
N ASN A 225 -21.32 5.24 3.59
CA ASN A 225 -22.64 5.86 3.64
C ASN A 225 -23.57 5.45 2.50
N ASN A 226 -23.08 4.68 1.52
CA ASN A 226 -23.87 4.18 0.40
C ASN A 226 -24.33 2.70 0.55
N ASN A 227 -23.96 2.02 1.65
CA ASN A 227 -24.18 0.59 1.93
C ASN A 227 -23.64 -0.41 0.89
N ASP A 228 -23.18 0.05 -0.26
CA ASP A 228 -22.71 -0.79 -1.35
C ASP A 228 -21.35 -1.41 -1.04
N LYS A 229 -20.99 -2.40 -1.86
CA LYS A 229 -19.69 -3.06 -1.78
C LYS A 229 -18.97 -2.88 -3.09
N THR A 230 -17.67 -2.76 -2.99
CA THR A 230 -16.79 -2.54 -4.13
C THR A 230 -16.04 -3.83 -4.45
N LEU A 231 -16.01 -4.19 -5.72
CA LEU A 231 -15.26 -5.33 -6.23
C LEU A 231 -13.82 -4.89 -6.50
N ILE A 232 -12.85 -5.62 -5.97
CA ILE A 232 -11.43 -5.45 -6.27
C ILE A 232 -10.90 -6.70 -6.97
N PHE A 233 -10.10 -6.54 -8.01
CA PHE A 233 -9.50 -7.68 -8.71
C PHE A 233 -8.17 -7.31 -9.37
N ASP A 234 -7.33 -8.32 -9.53
CA ASP A 234 -6.03 -8.17 -10.17
C ASP A 234 -5.64 -9.39 -11.00
N LEU A 235 -4.80 -9.12 -11.98
CA LEU A 235 -4.03 -10.11 -12.72
C LEU A 235 -2.58 -9.67 -12.70
N ARG A 236 -1.70 -10.52 -12.17
CA ARG A 236 -0.28 -10.21 -11.99
C ARG A 236 0.57 -11.24 -12.71
N TRP A 237 1.61 -10.74 -13.35
CA TRP A 237 2.63 -11.54 -14.00
C TRP A 237 4.01 -11.15 -13.51
N ARG A 238 4.83 -12.15 -13.24
CA ARG A 238 6.26 -12.00 -12.94
C ARG A 238 7.08 -12.80 -13.93
N SER A 239 8.16 -12.21 -14.42
CA SER A 239 9.08 -12.91 -15.31
C SER A 239 9.69 -14.14 -14.61
N PRO A 240 10.13 -15.17 -15.37
CA PRO A 240 10.74 -16.38 -14.80
C PRO A 240 11.97 -16.11 -13.91
N ASP A 241 12.71 -15.05 -14.22
CA ASP A 241 13.87 -14.55 -13.47
C ASP A 241 13.50 -13.53 -12.39
N PHE A 242 12.21 -13.20 -12.25
CA PHE A 242 11.64 -12.29 -11.27
C PHE A 242 12.14 -10.84 -11.35
N ARG A 243 12.75 -10.44 -12.47
CA ARG A 243 13.29 -9.08 -12.69
C ARG A 243 12.28 -8.10 -13.25
N THR A 244 11.22 -8.60 -13.89
CA THR A 244 10.18 -7.81 -14.54
C THR A 244 8.82 -8.25 -14.05
N TRP A 245 7.91 -7.29 -13.92
CA TRP A 245 6.53 -7.56 -13.58
C TRP A 245 5.55 -6.71 -14.36
N ILE A 246 4.33 -7.22 -14.48
CA ILE A 246 3.17 -6.52 -14.99
C ILE A 246 2.01 -6.81 -14.03
N ASP A 247 1.50 -5.77 -13.40
CA ASP A 247 0.34 -5.88 -12.52
C ASP A 247 -0.82 -5.08 -13.16
N ILE A 248 -1.94 -5.76 -13.40
CA ILE A 248 -3.21 -5.18 -13.89
C ILE A 248 -4.18 -5.20 -12.72
N GLU A 249 -4.53 -4.03 -12.21
CA GLU A 249 -5.21 -3.88 -10.91
C GLU A 249 -6.42 -2.99 -11.06
N ASN A 250 -7.56 -3.44 -10.51
CA ASN A 250 -8.84 -2.82 -10.76
C ASN A 250 -9.73 -2.80 -9.51
N ILE A 251 -10.50 -1.74 -9.39
CA ILE A 251 -11.55 -1.61 -8.39
C ILE A 251 -12.79 -0.98 -9.02
N VAL A 252 -13.95 -1.59 -8.80
CA VAL A 252 -15.22 -1.20 -9.41
C VAL A 252 -16.33 -1.32 -8.38
N GLY A 253 -17.02 -0.21 -8.13
CA GLY A 253 -18.10 -0.10 -7.16
C GLY A 253 -18.48 1.36 -6.98
N TYR A 254 -19.53 1.59 -6.21
CA TYR A 254 -19.93 2.93 -5.80
C TYR A 254 -19.10 3.35 -4.58
N GLU A 255 -18.51 4.54 -4.64
CA GLU A 255 -17.76 5.11 -3.52
C GLU A 255 -18.66 6.05 -2.68
N GLN A 256 -18.22 6.36 -1.45
CA GLN A 256 -18.90 7.31 -0.56
C GLN A 256 -19.25 8.62 -1.30
N SER A 257 -20.43 9.17 -0.98
CA SER A 257 -20.86 10.48 -1.51
C SER A 257 -21.36 11.42 -0.43
N GLU A 258 -21.13 12.73 -0.59
CA GLU A 258 -21.50 13.76 0.41
C GLU A 258 -23.00 13.79 0.76
N GLN A 259 -23.88 13.19 -0.06
CA GLN A 259 -25.33 13.20 0.16
C GLN A 259 -25.98 11.80 0.13
N GLY A 260 -25.22 10.73 -0.08
CA GLY A 260 -25.77 9.39 -0.31
C GLY A 260 -26.56 9.23 -1.62
N ILE A 261 -26.48 10.22 -2.53
CA ILE A 261 -27.27 10.27 -3.78
C ILE A 261 -26.40 10.46 -5.04
N THR A 262 -25.08 10.31 -4.96
CA THR A 262 -24.27 10.21 -6.18
C THR A 262 -23.56 8.88 -6.24
N ASP A 263 -24.01 8.07 -7.21
CA ASP A 263 -23.35 6.90 -7.78
C ASP A 263 -22.00 7.30 -8.41
N GLN A 264 -21.03 7.75 -7.61
CA GLN A 264 -19.66 7.89 -8.11
C GLN A 264 -19.06 6.49 -8.23
N THR A 265 -19.35 5.83 -9.34
CA THR A 265 -18.48 4.76 -9.84
C THR A 265 -17.13 5.36 -10.17
N ARG A 266 -16.11 5.00 -9.39
CA ARG A 266 -14.71 5.34 -9.69
C ARG A 266 -13.97 4.07 -10.11
N PRO A 267 -14.15 3.60 -11.37
CA PRO A 267 -13.32 2.52 -11.87
C PRO A 267 -11.88 3.03 -11.92
N PHE A 268 -11.03 2.50 -11.04
CA PHE A 268 -9.61 2.79 -11.07
C PHE A 268 -8.90 1.58 -11.66
N ASN A 269 -8.14 1.81 -12.72
CA ASN A 269 -7.37 0.81 -13.42
C ASN A 269 -5.92 1.25 -13.33
N ALA A 270 -5.05 0.41 -12.79
CA ALA A 270 -3.62 0.61 -12.83
C ALA A 270 -2.96 -0.49 -13.65
N VAL A 271 -1.97 -0.07 -14.45
CA VAL A 271 -0.98 -0.97 -15.04
C VAL A 271 0.37 -0.50 -14.56
N SER A 272 1.08 -1.35 -13.82
CA SER A 272 2.40 -1.03 -13.32
C SER A 272 3.42 -2.07 -13.78
N SER A 273 4.63 -1.60 -14.08
CA SER A 273 5.76 -2.44 -14.48
C SER A 273 7.06 -1.84 -13.99
N THR A 274 8.00 -2.70 -13.60
CA THR A 274 9.36 -2.29 -13.26
C THR A 274 10.36 -3.21 -13.94
N GLU A 275 11.48 -2.64 -14.34
CA GLU A 275 12.70 -3.37 -14.69
C GLU A 275 13.79 -2.99 -13.69
N PHE A 276 14.38 -3.97 -13.00
CA PHE A 276 15.62 -3.73 -12.27
C PHE A 276 16.78 -3.56 -13.25
N TYR A 277 17.10 -2.30 -13.58
CA TYR A 277 18.40 -1.95 -14.14
C TYR A 277 19.44 -2.08 -13.02
N THR A 278 20.29 -3.09 -13.13
CA THR A 278 21.57 -3.11 -12.41
C THR A 278 22.38 -1.90 -12.87
N LEU A 279 22.47 -0.87 -12.03
CA LEU A 279 23.48 0.18 -12.13
C LEU A 279 24.81 -0.32 -11.57
#